data_AF-A0A956QLI7-F1
#
_entry.id   AF-A0A956QLI7-F1
#
_cell.length_a   1.000
_cell.length_b   1.000
_cell.length_c   1.000
_cell.angle_alpha   90.00
_cell.angle_beta   90.00
_cell.angle_gamma   90.00
#
_symmetry.space_group_name_H-M   'P 1'
#
loop_
_entity.id
_entity.type
_entity.pdbx_description
1 polymer ?
#
loop_
_entity_poly.entity_id
_entity_poly.type
_entity_poly.pdbx_seq_one_letter_code
_entity_poly.pdbx_strand_id
1 'polypeptide(L)'
;MRVEFLEPRVLFSAELTAISPDDSSFEPSELRLLTETAPHATAEADTDSTDIQALGRELIVIDSRVPEAESLIESLRTSRSSRYFDILVVYESESGLEQLAQFIDGHEPWQAWHIFSHASPGALQLGSDTVTQDHLERAPNQFSSWAEALTGSADILLYGCDLAATEQGLAFIDTLATLTGADVAASDDPTGASAFGGDFTLEVQTGSIETSIALDAQAQAQFAGTLATYTVTNTNDSGAGSFRQAILNANGNFGTDSIVFSIAGTGIHTITPL
;
A
#
# COMPACT_ATOMS: atom_id res chain seq x y z
N MET A 1 -6.21 11.11 31.12
CA MET A 1 -5.24 10.14 31.67
C MET A 1 -4.14 10.01 30.64
N ARG A 2 -2.98 10.63 30.88
CA ARG A 2 -1.82 10.57 29.98
C ARG A 2 -0.90 9.46 30.50
N VAL A 3 -0.50 8.54 29.63
CA VAL A 3 0.45 7.48 29.92
C VAL A 3 1.74 7.85 29.20
N GLU A 4 2.80 8.16 29.95
CA GLU A 4 4.16 8.27 29.42
C GLU A 4 4.84 6.91 29.57
N PHE A 5 5.42 6.41 28.49
CA PHE A 5 6.18 5.16 28.49
C PHE A 5 7.65 5.47 28.83
N LEU A 6 8.19 4.75 29.81
CA LEU A 6 9.60 4.80 30.22
C LEU A 6 10.48 4.12 29.16
N GLU A 7 11.62 4.73 28.84
CA GLU A 7 12.61 4.16 27.93
C GLU A 7 13.22 2.85 28.49
N PRO A 8 13.51 1.85 27.64
CA PRO A 8 14.04 0.57 28.07
C PRO A 8 15.48 0.69 28.57
N ARG A 9 15.75 0.20 29.78
CA ARG A 9 17.10 0.05 30.33
C ARG A 9 17.73 -1.26 29.86
N VAL A 10 18.83 -1.16 29.12
CA VAL A 10 19.70 -2.31 28.80
C VAL A 10 20.49 -2.70 30.05
N LEU A 11 20.25 -3.90 30.58
CA LEU A 11 21.05 -4.51 31.65
C LEU A 11 22.14 -5.38 31.02
N PHE A 12 23.40 -4.92 31.08
CA PHE A 12 24.54 -5.79 30.81
C PHE A 12 24.79 -6.69 32.03
N SER A 13 24.43 -7.96 31.92
CA SER A 13 24.84 -9.00 32.86
C SER A 13 26.32 -9.31 32.64
N ALA A 14 27.19 -8.85 33.54
CA ALA A 14 28.56 -9.34 33.61
C ALA A 14 28.54 -10.70 34.33
N GLU A 15 28.68 -11.78 33.56
CA GLU A 15 28.92 -13.11 34.09
C GLU A 15 30.35 -13.17 34.66
N LEU A 16 30.46 -13.01 35.98
CA LEU A 16 31.72 -13.07 36.71
C LEU A 16 32.12 -14.54 36.90
N THR A 17 32.94 -15.09 36.00
CA THR A 17 33.51 -16.44 36.22
C THR A 17 34.61 -16.34 37.27
N ALA A 18 34.37 -16.96 38.43
CA ALA A 18 35.28 -17.04 39.55
C ALA A 18 36.50 -17.91 39.22
N ILE A 19 37.70 -17.34 39.35
CA ILE A 19 38.98 -18.07 39.43
C ILE A 19 39.36 -18.15 40.92
N SER A 20 39.51 -19.39 41.40
CA SER A 20 39.95 -19.76 42.76
C SER A 20 41.48 -19.55 42.90
N PRO A 21 42.00 -19.35 44.13
CA PRO A 21 43.28 -18.69 44.35
C PRO A 21 44.43 -19.70 44.45
N ASP A 22 45.42 -19.56 43.59
CA ASP A 22 46.81 -19.96 43.85
C ASP A 22 47.67 -19.43 42.70
N ASP A 23 48.27 -18.26 42.87
CA ASP A 23 49.71 -18.08 42.72
C ASP A 23 50.08 -16.62 43.04
N SER A 24 51.09 -16.50 43.88
CA SER A 24 51.72 -15.28 44.35
C SER A 24 52.47 -14.54 43.24
N SER A 25 52.10 -13.28 42.97
CA SER A 25 53.02 -12.13 42.78
C SER A 25 52.31 -10.95 42.10
N PHE A 26 52.82 -9.75 42.40
CA PHE A 26 52.69 -8.47 41.70
C PHE A 26 51.90 -7.34 42.41
N GLU A 27 52.68 -6.30 42.69
CA GLU A 27 52.49 -5.08 43.48
C GLU A 27 51.43 -4.09 42.95
N PRO A 28 50.89 -3.18 43.78
CA PRO A 28 49.95 -2.16 43.35
C PRO A 28 50.69 -1.00 42.68
N SER A 29 50.29 -0.62 41.46
CA SER A 29 50.80 0.59 40.80
C SER A 29 49.66 1.55 40.48
N GLU A 30 49.96 2.80 40.78
CA GLU A 30 49.09 3.94 41.01
C GLU A 30 48.26 4.41 39.81
N LEU A 31 47.09 5.01 40.10
CA LEU A 31 46.37 5.88 39.17
C LEU A 31 47.30 7.01 38.70
N ARG A 32 47.57 7.07 37.40
CA ARG A 32 48.20 8.25 36.77
C ARG A 32 47.30 8.81 35.68
N LEU A 33 46.68 9.95 36.00
CA LEU A 33 46.00 10.82 35.04
C LEU A 33 47.07 11.46 34.15
N LEU A 34 47.04 11.18 32.85
CA LEU A 34 47.79 11.94 31.84
C LEU A 34 46.82 12.41 30.77
N THR A 35 46.63 13.72 30.73
CA THR A 35 46.05 14.47 29.62
C THR A 35 46.95 14.33 28.41
N GLU A 36 46.43 13.80 27.29
CA GLU A 36 47.07 13.91 25.98
C GLU A 36 46.05 14.38 24.95
N THR A 37 46.44 15.41 24.23
CA THR A 37 45.70 16.26 23.30
C THR A 37 45.34 15.49 22.01
N ALA A 38 44.13 15.70 21.49
CA ALA A 38 43.54 15.02 20.32
C ALA A 38 44.40 15.08 19.02
N PRO A 39 44.11 14.20 18.02
CA PRO A 39 43.15 14.64 17.00
C PRO A 39 42.20 13.56 16.44
N HIS A 40 41.05 14.05 15.98
CA HIS A 40 40.16 13.51 14.94
C HIS A 40 39.39 12.22 15.25
N ALA A 41 38.16 12.42 15.75
CA ALA A 41 37.06 11.49 15.58
C ALA A 41 36.80 11.29 14.08
N THR A 42 37.03 10.07 13.58
CA THR A 42 36.24 9.57 12.47
C THR A 42 34.97 9.04 13.10
N ALA A 43 33.85 9.68 12.77
CA ALA A 43 32.53 9.20 13.13
C ALA A 43 32.39 7.78 12.56
N GLU A 44 32.05 6.83 13.42
CA GLU A 44 31.49 5.57 13.00
C GLU A 44 30.20 5.93 12.26
N ALA A 45 30.28 5.91 10.94
CA ALA A 45 29.12 6.08 10.08
C ALA A 45 28.16 4.93 10.38
N ASP A 46 26.95 5.34 10.71
CA ASP A 46 25.75 4.52 10.85
C ASP A 46 25.55 3.65 9.60
N THR A 47 26.14 2.46 9.61
CA THR A 47 26.04 1.48 8.52
C THR A 47 24.66 0.83 8.44
N ASP A 48 23.76 1.09 9.38
CA ASP A 48 22.40 0.52 9.38
C ASP A 48 21.44 1.34 8.51
N SER A 49 21.60 2.66 8.46
CA SER A 49 20.79 3.55 7.62
C SER A 49 21.19 3.53 6.15
N THR A 50 22.37 3.02 5.79
CA THR A 50 22.83 2.95 4.39
C THR A 50 22.28 1.71 3.65
N ASP A 51 22.05 0.60 4.37
CA ASP A 51 21.50 -0.64 3.79
C ASP A 51 19.98 -0.56 3.56
N ILE A 52 19.25 0.18 4.41
CA ILE A 52 17.80 0.45 4.20
C ILE A 52 17.59 1.48 3.08
N GLN A 53 18.57 2.32 2.77
CA GLN A 53 18.52 3.23 1.60
C GLN A 53 18.79 2.50 0.27
N ALA A 54 19.40 1.30 0.30
CA ALA A 54 19.63 0.47 -0.88
C ALA A 54 18.45 -0.44 -1.21
N LEU A 55 17.63 -0.80 -0.21
CA LEU A 55 16.34 -1.45 -0.37
C LEU A 55 15.28 -0.36 -0.45
N GLY A 56 14.96 0.12 -1.65
CA GLY A 56 14.07 1.27 -1.74
C GLY A 56 12.71 1.03 -1.08
N ARG A 57 12.16 2.09 -0.51
CA ARG A 57 10.94 2.04 0.29
C ARG A 57 9.71 1.96 -0.61
N GLU A 58 8.78 1.09 -0.26
CA GLU A 58 7.53 0.90 -0.99
C GLU A 58 6.34 1.31 -0.10
N LEU A 59 5.32 1.93 -0.69
CA LEU A 59 4.08 2.30 -0.01
C LEU A 59 2.99 1.33 -0.40
N ILE A 60 2.35 0.69 0.58
CA ILE A 60 1.12 -0.07 0.36
C ILE A 60 -0.07 0.81 0.78
N VAL A 61 -0.98 1.06 -0.15
CA VAL A 61 -2.27 1.71 0.09
C VAL A 61 -3.36 0.64 -0.02
N ILE A 62 -4.15 0.45 1.04
CA ILE A 62 -5.22 -0.56 1.06
C ILE A 62 -6.53 0.13 1.39
N ASP A 63 -7.50 0.06 0.49
CA ASP A 63 -8.87 0.48 0.78
C ASP A 63 -9.52 -0.46 1.79
N SER A 64 -10.18 0.08 2.81
CA SER A 64 -10.78 -0.72 3.90
C SER A 64 -11.88 -1.67 3.44
N ARG A 65 -12.42 -1.50 2.22
CA ARG A 65 -13.42 -2.43 1.65
C ARG A 65 -12.80 -3.65 0.97
N VAL A 66 -11.49 -3.65 0.73
CA VAL A 66 -10.80 -4.83 0.19
C VAL A 66 -11.10 -6.04 1.09
N PRO A 67 -11.58 -7.16 0.51
CA PRO A 67 -11.81 -8.38 1.27
C PRO A 67 -10.58 -8.77 2.07
N GLU A 68 -10.78 -9.09 3.36
CA GLU A 68 -9.70 -9.54 4.24
C GLU A 68 -8.49 -8.60 4.33
N ALA A 69 -8.70 -7.28 4.19
CA ALA A 69 -7.64 -6.27 4.27
C ALA A 69 -6.69 -6.46 5.48
N GLU A 70 -7.22 -6.84 6.65
CA GLU A 70 -6.42 -7.12 7.85
C GLU A 70 -5.49 -8.33 7.68
N SER A 71 -5.97 -9.41 7.06
CA SER A 71 -5.18 -10.60 6.73
C SER A 71 -4.10 -10.25 5.72
N LEU A 72 -4.44 -9.42 4.72
CA LEU A 72 -3.50 -8.92 3.73
C LEU A 72 -2.36 -8.12 4.38
N ILE A 73 -2.70 -7.18 5.26
CA ILE A 73 -1.73 -6.38 6.02
C ILE A 73 -0.81 -7.27 6.86
N GLU A 74 -1.37 -8.28 7.55
CA GLU A 74 -0.57 -9.19 8.36
C GLU A 74 0.37 -10.03 7.48
N SER A 75 -0.08 -10.48 6.32
CA SER A 75 0.76 -11.20 5.35
C SER A 75 1.91 -10.33 4.85
N LEU A 76 1.66 -9.04 4.57
CA LEU A 76 2.69 -8.08 4.15
C LEU A 76 3.71 -7.80 5.25
N ARG A 77 3.27 -7.71 6.51
CA ARG A 77 4.14 -7.48 7.67
C ARG A 77 4.97 -8.70 8.05
N THR A 78 4.42 -9.89 7.88
CA THR A 78 5.08 -11.16 8.21
C THR A 78 5.83 -11.75 7.03
N SER A 79 5.67 -11.17 5.83
CA SER A 79 6.45 -11.49 4.65
C SER A 79 7.93 -11.44 4.98
N ARG A 80 8.63 -12.51 4.62
CA ARG A 80 10.09 -12.59 4.78
C ARG A 80 10.85 -11.88 3.66
N SER A 81 10.17 -11.04 2.87
CA SER A 81 10.84 -10.21 1.87
C SER A 81 11.79 -9.24 2.56
N SER A 82 12.99 -9.06 2.01
CA SER A 82 13.90 -7.96 2.39
C SER A 82 13.38 -6.58 1.97
N ARG A 83 12.08 -6.44 1.67
CA ARG A 83 11.45 -5.19 1.25
C ARG A 83 10.86 -4.48 2.45
N TYR A 84 10.92 -3.16 2.43
CA TYR A 84 10.38 -2.32 3.48
C TYR A 84 9.09 -1.64 2.98
N PHE A 85 7.99 -1.90 3.68
CA PHE A 85 6.67 -1.37 3.35
C PHE A 85 6.18 -0.40 4.41
N ASP A 86 5.88 0.83 4.00
CA ASP A 86 4.97 1.68 4.75
C ASP A 86 3.54 1.32 4.34
N ILE A 87 2.60 1.28 5.30
CA ILE A 87 1.22 0.85 5.03
C ILE A 87 0.24 1.97 5.42
N LEU A 88 -0.56 2.41 4.45
CA LEU A 88 -1.71 3.27 4.61
C LEU A 88 -2.99 2.46 4.41
N VAL A 89 -3.86 2.44 5.41
CA VAL A 89 -5.25 1.96 5.26
C VAL A 89 -6.14 3.16 5.01
N VAL A 90 -6.86 3.15 3.89
CA VAL A 90 -7.81 4.20 3.50
C VAL A 90 -9.21 3.78 3.90
N TYR A 91 -9.84 4.56 4.77
CA TYR A 91 -11.19 4.24 5.26
C TYR A 91 -12.28 4.83 4.35
N GLU A 92 -13.34 4.07 4.15
CA GLU A 92 -14.47 4.41 3.26
C GLU A 92 -15.26 5.67 3.66
N SER A 93 -15.15 6.11 4.91
CA SER A 93 -15.93 7.24 5.44
C SER A 93 -15.39 8.63 5.05
N GLU A 94 -14.17 8.69 4.53
CA GLU A 94 -13.47 9.94 4.21
C GLU A 94 -12.95 9.91 2.77
N SER A 95 -12.56 11.05 2.21
CA SER A 95 -11.91 11.07 0.89
C SER A 95 -10.62 10.26 0.95
N GLY A 96 -10.46 9.30 0.05
CA GLY A 96 -9.25 8.51 -0.03
C GLY A 96 -8.07 9.31 -0.59
N LEU A 97 -8.36 10.24 -1.52
CA LEU A 97 -7.35 11.13 -2.06
C LEU A 97 -6.83 12.11 -0.99
N GLU A 98 -7.68 12.60 -0.08
CA GLU A 98 -7.26 13.45 1.04
C GLU A 98 -6.44 12.66 2.08
N GLN A 99 -6.87 11.44 2.44
CA GLN A 99 -6.11 10.56 3.34
C GLN A 99 -4.72 10.25 2.79
N LEU A 100 -4.62 9.94 1.48
CA LEU A 100 -3.35 9.69 0.83
C LEU A 100 -2.47 10.94 0.80
N ALA A 101 -3.02 12.10 0.41
CA ALA A 101 -2.28 13.36 0.41
C ALA A 101 -1.74 13.72 1.80
N GLN A 102 -2.53 13.50 2.85
CA GLN A 102 -2.10 13.74 4.22
C GLN A 102 -1.00 12.75 4.65
N PHE A 103 -1.08 11.49 4.23
CA PHE A 103 -0.11 10.48 4.59
C PHE A 103 1.25 10.73 3.94
N ILE A 104 1.28 11.12 2.67
CA ILE A 104 2.54 11.31 1.92
C ILE A 104 3.25 12.63 2.25
N ASP A 105 2.55 13.60 2.84
CA ASP A 105 3.12 14.89 3.20
C ASP A 105 4.30 14.73 4.20
N GLY A 106 5.42 15.38 3.89
CA GLY A 106 6.62 15.37 4.72
C GLY A 106 7.38 14.04 4.81
N HIS A 107 7.03 13.03 4.00
CA HIS A 107 7.75 11.76 3.95
C HIS A 107 8.85 11.75 2.87
N GLU A 108 9.86 10.92 3.08
CA GLU A 108 10.84 10.62 2.04
C GLU A 108 10.16 9.90 0.87
N PRO A 109 10.60 10.11 -0.39
CA PRO A 109 9.98 9.50 -1.56
C PRO A 109 10.02 7.96 -1.53
N TRP A 110 9.00 7.34 -2.12
CA TRP A 110 8.91 5.89 -2.31
C TRP A 110 9.30 5.49 -3.73
N GLN A 111 9.91 4.31 -3.87
CA GLN A 111 10.25 3.72 -5.17
C GLN A 111 9.05 3.03 -5.82
N ALA A 112 8.05 2.64 -5.03
CA ALA A 112 6.83 2.09 -5.60
C ALA A 112 5.64 2.30 -4.68
N TRP A 113 4.47 2.47 -5.29
CA TRP A 113 3.19 2.46 -4.62
C TRP A 113 2.39 1.25 -5.08
N HIS A 114 1.84 0.49 -4.13
CA HIS A 114 0.94 -0.62 -4.38
C HIS A 114 -0.43 -0.26 -3.84
N ILE A 115 -1.40 -0.04 -4.73
CA ILE A 115 -2.74 0.40 -4.36
C ILE A 115 -3.72 -0.75 -4.53
N PHE A 116 -4.18 -1.33 -3.42
CA PHE A 116 -5.20 -2.35 -3.39
C PHE A 116 -6.56 -1.72 -3.14
N SER A 117 -7.43 -1.79 -4.14
CA SER A 117 -8.80 -1.33 -4.00
C SER A 117 -9.73 -1.96 -5.02
N HIS A 118 -11.02 -1.81 -4.80
CA HIS A 118 -11.97 -2.17 -5.83
C HIS A 118 -11.85 -1.25 -7.05
N ALA A 119 -12.08 -1.81 -8.23
CA ALA A 119 -12.16 -1.03 -9.46
C ALA A 119 -13.27 -1.54 -10.39
N SER A 120 -13.50 -0.75 -11.42
CA SER A 120 -14.23 -1.08 -12.63
C SER A 120 -13.51 -0.41 -13.81
N PRO A 121 -13.83 -0.73 -15.07
CA PRO A 121 -13.12 -0.15 -16.21
C PRO A 121 -13.07 1.38 -16.18
N GLY A 122 -11.85 1.94 -16.07
CA GLY A 122 -11.59 3.38 -16.02
C GLY A 122 -12.02 4.10 -14.74
N ALA A 123 -12.32 3.37 -13.67
CA ALA A 123 -12.68 3.94 -12.37
C ALA A 123 -12.09 3.13 -11.20
N LEU A 124 -11.21 3.78 -10.44
CA LEU A 124 -10.63 3.24 -9.21
C LEU A 124 -11.39 3.78 -8.01
N GLN A 125 -11.84 2.91 -7.12
CA GLN A 125 -12.45 3.32 -5.88
C GLN A 125 -11.36 3.57 -4.82
N LEU A 126 -11.41 4.64 -4.02
CA LEU A 126 -10.48 4.86 -2.91
C LEU A 126 -11.12 5.71 -1.81
N GLY A 127 -11.35 5.14 -0.64
CA GLY A 127 -12.20 5.75 0.39
C GLY A 127 -13.58 6.10 -0.17
N SER A 128 -14.10 7.28 0.14
CA SER A 128 -15.35 7.76 -0.47
C SER A 128 -15.21 8.21 -1.94
N ASP A 129 -13.99 8.31 -2.49
CA ASP A 129 -13.76 8.78 -3.85
C ASP A 129 -13.87 7.66 -4.89
N THR A 130 -14.48 7.97 -6.03
CA THR A 130 -14.37 7.16 -7.26
C THR A 130 -13.50 7.93 -8.25
N VAL A 131 -12.21 7.63 -8.29
CA VAL A 131 -11.23 8.29 -9.15
C VAL A 131 -11.44 7.83 -10.59
N THR A 132 -11.64 8.77 -11.51
CA THR A 132 -11.89 8.52 -12.93
C THR A 132 -11.03 9.45 -13.78
N GLN A 133 -11.02 9.24 -15.10
CA GLN A 133 -10.34 10.14 -16.05
C GLN A 133 -10.70 11.61 -15.82
N ASP A 134 -11.98 11.87 -15.56
CA ASP A 134 -12.50 13.21 -15.36
C ASP A 134 -12.00 13.86 -14.05
N HIS A 135 -11.72 13.06 -13.01
CA HIS A 135 -11.06 13.54 -11.80
C HIS A 135 -9.60 13.92 -12.07
N LEU A 136 -8.86 13.08 -12.81
CA LEU A 136 -7.46 13.35 -13.19
C LEU A 136 -7.36 14.66 -14.00
N GLU A 137 -8.28 14.89 -14.92
CA GLU A 137 -8.30 16.08 -15.79
C GLU A 137 -8.74 17.36 -15.07
N ARG A 138 -9.64 17.26 -14.08
CA ARG A 138 -10.15 18.43 -13.35
C ARG A 138 -9.27 18.85 -12.17
N ALA A 139 -8.52 17.92 -11.60
CA ALA A 139 -7.63 18.17 -10.47
C ALA A 139 -6.18 17.73 -10.74
N PRO A 140 -5.56 18.09 -11.88
CA PRO A 140 -4.24 17.58 -12.27
C PRO A 140 -3.16 17.92 -11.24
N ASN A 141 -3.26 19.08 -10.59
CA ASN A 141 -2.31 19.51 -9.57
C ASN A 141 -2.29 18.60 -8.33
N GLN A 142 -3.43 17.97 -8.00
CA GLN A 142 -3.51 17.03 -6.88
C GLN A 142 -2.68 15.80 -7.17
N PHE A 143 -2.81 15.22 -8.36
CA PHE A 143 -2.04 14.03 -8.75
C PHE A 143 -0.58 14.37 -9.05
N SER A 144 -0.29 15.54 -9.63
CA SER A 144 1.10 15.94 -9.86
C SER A 144 1.87 16.21 -8.57
N SER A 145 1.20 16.57 -7.48
CA SER A 145 1.87 16.67 -6.17
C SER A 145 2.37 15.32 -5.66
N TRP A 146 1.83 14.18 -6.14
CA TRP A 146 2.33 12.87 -5.77
C TRP A 146 3.74 12.61 -6.29
N ALA A 147 4.15 13.29 -7.37
CA ALA A 147 5.50 13.20 -7.91
C ALA A 147 6.58 13.57 -6.87
N GLU A 148 6.26 14.45 -5.92
CA GLU A 148 7.21 14.84 -4.84
C GLU A 148 7.43 13.71 -3.83
N ALA A 149 6.50 12.77 -3.75
CA ALA A 149 6.55 11.59 -2.89
C ALA A 149 7.03 10.33 -3.65
N LEU A 150 7.43 10.46 -4.92
CA LEU A 150 7.88 9.35 -5.76
C LEU A 150 9.34 9.58 -6.18
N THR A 151 10.13 8.50 -6.24
CA THR A 151 11.46 8.59 -6.86
C THR A 151 11.34 8.76 -8.38
N GLY A 152 12.43 9.17 -9.04
CA GLY A 152 12.41 9.47 -10.48
C GLY A 152 12.20 8.26 -11.41
N SER A 153 12.21 7.04 -10.87
CA SER A 153 11.90 5.79 -11.58
C SER A 153 10.89 4.97 -10.78
N ALA A 154 9.96 5.65 -10.11
CA ALA A 154 9.00 4.98 -9.26
C ALA A 154 7.90 4.31 -10.09
N ASP A 155 7.38 3.21 -9.55
CA ASP A 155 6.25 2.48 -10.13
C ASP A 155 4.97 2.70 -9.31
N ILE A 156 3.83 2.81 -9.96
CA ILE A 156 2.51 2.76 -9.32
C ILE A 156 1.78 1.52 -9.81
N LEU A 157 1.55 0.57 -8.92
CA LEU A 157 0.89 -0.70 -9.17
C LEU A 157 -0.55 -0.64 -8.63
N LEU A 158 -1.52 -0.63 -9.54
CA LEU A 158 -2.95 -0.52 -9.24
C LEU A 158 -3.61 -1.90 -9.29
N TYR A 159 -3.86 -2.48 -8.11
CA TYR A 159 -4.59 -3.74 -7.95
C TYR A 159 -6.07 -3.43 -7.82
N GLY A 160 -6.81 -3.60 -8.90
CA GLY A 160 -8.26 -3.44 -8.95
C GLY A 160 -8.83 -4.02 -10.24
N CYS A 161 -9.92 -4.78 -10.13
CA CYS A 161 -10.44 -5.55 -11.26
C CYS A 161 -10.78 -4.67 -12.47
N ASP A 162 -10.37 -5.15 -13.65
CA ASP A 162 -10.72 -4.63 -14.96
C ASP A 162 -10.38 -3.14 -15.18
N LEU A 163 -9.56 -2.52 -14.32
CA LEU A 163 -9.33 -1.07 -14.34
C LEU A 163 -8.85 -0.61 -15.72
N ALA A 164 -7.92 -1.36 -16.31
CA ALA A 164 -7.32 -1.09 -17.62
C ALA A 164 -7.96 -1.87 -18.79
N ALA A 165 -9.11 -2.52 -18.58
CA ALA A 165 -9.76 -3.39 -19.56
C ALA A 165 -10.34 -2.68 -20.80
N THR A 166 -10.42 -1.35 -20.79
CA THR A 166 -11.07 -0.56 -21.85
C THR A 166 -10.21 0.62 -22.26
N GLU A 167 -10.50 1.23 -23.42
CA GLU A 167 -9.84 2.47 -23.85
C GLU A 167 -9.89 3.59 -22.80
N GLN A 168 -10.98 3.67 -22.02
CA GLN A 168 -11.10 4.61 -20.90
C GLN A 168 -10.13 4.26 -19.76
N GLY A 169 -9.97 2.97 -19.46
CA GLY A 169 -8.98 2.47 -18.50
C GLY A 169 -7.53 2.73 -18.92
N LEU A 170 -7.23 2.52 -20.20
CA LEU A 170 -5.92 2.85 -20.78
C LEU A 170 -5.63 4.35 -20.67
N ALA A 171 -6.60 5.20 -21.03
CA ALA A 171 -6.46 6.65 -20.89
C ALA A 171 -6.26 7.08 -19.43
N PHE A 172 -6.92 6.41 -18.49
CA PHE A 172 -6.77 6.64 -17.06
C PHE A 172 -5.32 6.41 -16.60
N ILE A 173 -4.74 5.25 -16.90
CA ILE A 173 -3.37 4.94 -16.47
C ILE A 173 -2.33 5.82 -17.18
N ASP A 174 -2.52 6.14 -18.47
CA ASP A 174 -1.64 7.04 -19.23
C ASP A 174 -1.65 8.46 -18.64
N THR A 175 -2.84 8.95 -18.28
CA THR A 175 -3.01 10.27 -17.67
C THR A 175 -2.37 10.31 -16.28
N LEU A 176 -2.57 9.25 -15.48
CA LEU A 176 -1.95 9.16 -14.16
C LEU A 176 -0.42 9.15 -14.27
N ALA A 177 0.15 8.30 -15.15
CA ALA A 177 1.59 8.24 -15.41
C ALA A 177 2.15 9.60 -15.84
N THR A 178 1.44 10.32 -16.71
CA THR A 178 1.83 11.65 -17.16
C THR A 178 1.84 12.68 -16.01
N LEU A 179 0.85 12.61 -15.12
CA LEU A 179 0.72 13.56 -14.01
C LEU A 179 1.76 13.29 -12.91
N THR A 180 2.02 12.03 -12.58
CA THR A 180 2.94 11.64 -11.51
C THR A 180 4.39 11.53 -11.97
N GLY A 181 4.63 11.33 -13.28
CA GLY A 181 5.94 11.02 -13.83
C GLY A 181 6.44 9.61 -13.52
N ALA A 182 5.59 8.76 -12.92
CA ALA A 182 5.87 7.37 -12.61
C ALA A 182 5.41 6.44 -13.74
N ASP A 183 6.00 5.26 -13.79
CA ASP A 183 5.47 4.16 -14.59
C ASP A 183 4.28 3.53 -13.85
N VAL A 184 3.22 3.15 -14.57
CA VAL A 184 1.95 2.71 -13.96
C VAL A 184 1.58 1.35 -14.51
N ALA A 185 1.27 0.40 -13.63
CA ALA A 185 0.74 -0.91 -13.97
C ALA A 185 -0.66 -1.10 -13.40
N ALA A 186 -1.54 -1.75 -14.15
CA ALA A 186 -2.91 -2.05 -13.74
C ALA A 186 -3.39 -3.36 -14.36
N SER A 187 -4.39 -3.98 -13.73
CA SER A 187 -5.03 -5.19 -14.25
C SER A 187 -6.08 -4.87 -15.32
N ASP A 188 -6.17 -5.71 -16.35
CA ASP A 188 -7.24 -5.67 -17.38
C ASP A 188 -8.30 -6.75 -17.20
N ASP A 189 -8.21 -7.53 -16.12
CA ASP A 189 -9.09 -8.64 -15.81
C ASP A 189 -9.43 -8.68 -14.29
N PRO A 190 -10.13 -9.72 -13.79
CA PRO A 190 -10.40 -9.82 -12.36
C PRO A 190 -9.10 -9.90 -11.53
N THR A 191 -8.86 -8.95 -10.64
CA THR A 191 -7.76 -9.01 -9.68
C THR A 191 -8.20 -9.72 -8.39
N GLY A 192 -7.51 -10.79 -7.98
CA GLY A 192 -7.78 -11.49 -6.72
C GLY A 192 -7.51 -13.00 -6.78
N ALA A 193 -8.38 -13.78 -6.13
CA ALA A 193 -8.16 -15.22 -5.98
C ALA A 193 -8.44 -15.99 -7.28
N SER A 194 -7.53 -16.88 -7.66
CA SER A 194 -7.68 -17.77 -8.83
C SER A 194 -8.93 -18.64 -8.82
N ALA A 195 -9.48 -18.96 -7.65
CA ALA A 195 -10.75 -19.67 -7.50
C ALA A 195 -11.94 -18.90 -8.11
N PHE A 196 -11.82 -17.58 -8.29
CA PHE A 196 -12.82 -16.70 -8.89
C PHE A 196 -12.41 -16.19 -10.28
N GLY A 197 -11.39 -16.81 -10.88
CA GLY A 197 -10.90 -16.43 -12.21
C GLY A 197 -10.09 -15.15 -12.22
N GLY A 198 -9.56 -14.72 -11.07
CA GLY A 198 -8.66 -13.59 -10.98
C GLY A 198 -7.25 -13.96 -10.56
N ASP A 199 -6.32 -13.03 -10.74
CA ASP A 199 -4.96 -13.15 -10.22
C ASP A 199 -4.41 -11.78 -9.78
N PHE A 200 -3.11 -11.68 -9.49
CA PHE A 200 -2.48 -10.41 -9.06
C PHE A 200 -1.47 -9.90 -10.09
N THR A 201 -1.56 -10.40 -11.32
CA THR A 201 -0.82 -9.91 -12.47
C THR A 201 -1.40 -8.55 -12.88
N LEU A 202 -0.52 -7.70 -13.40
CA LEU A 202 -0.88 -6.39 -13.92
C LEU A 202 -0.46 -6.40 -15.40
N GLU A 203 -1.40 -6.70 -16.27
CA GLU A 203 -1.18 -6.99 -17.69
C GLU A 203 -0.85 -5.73 -18.49
N VAL A 204 -1.34 -4.59 -18.01
CA VAL A 204 -1.22 -3.31 -18.68
C VAL A 204 -0.25 -2.44 -17.93
N GLN A 205 0.73 -1.89 -18.64
CA GLN A 205 1.72 -0.98 -18.07
C GLN A 205 2.03 0.18 -18.99
N THR A 206 2.37 1.32 -18.40
CA THR A 206 3.01 2.46 -19.04
C THR A 206 4.48 2.46 -18.62
N GLY A 207 5.39 2.55 -19.58
CA GLY A 207 6.83 2.50 -19.30
C GLY A 207 7.32 1.11 -18.86
N SER A 208 8.33 1.07 -18.00
CA SER A 208 8.96 -0.17 -17.53
C SER A 208 8.65 -0.37 -16.06
N ILE A 209 8.23 -1.58 -15.68
CA ILE A 209 7.89 -1.90 -14.29
C ILE A 209 8.97 -2.82 -13.76
N GLU A 210 9.86 -2.29 -12.92
CA GLU A 210 10.90 -3.08 -12.24
C GLU A 210 10.44 -3.61 -10.88
N THR A 211 9.41 -2.99 -10.31
CA THR A 211 8.85 -3.37 -9.02
C THR A 211 8.14 -4.72 -9.08
N SER A 212 8.51 -5.61 -8.17
CA SER A 212 7.80 -6.86 -7.96
C SER A 212 6.49 -6.62 -7.20
N ILE A 213 5.43 -7.36 -7.52
CA ILE A 213 4.16 -7.25 -6.78
C ILE A 213 4.35 -7.43 -5.26
N ALA A 214 3.57 -6.71 -4.46
CA ALA A 214 3.76 -6.69 -3.00
C ALA A 214 3.45 -8.05 -2.33
N LEU A 215 2.48 -8.79 -2.87
CA LEU A 215 2.01 -10.05 -2.30
C LEU A 215 2.87 -11.23 -2.75
N ASP A 216 3.41 -11.97 -1.79
CA ASP A 216 4.06 -13.24 -2.08
C ASP A 216 3.05 -14.34 -2.44
N ALA A 217 3.54 -15.47 -2.94
CA ALA A 217 2.69 -16.57 -3.38
C ALA A 217 1.81 -17.15 -2.26
N GLN A 218 2.23 -17.04 -0.99
CA GLN A 218 1.44 -17.50 0.14
C GLN A 218 0.27 -16.55 0.41
N ALA A 219 0.54 -15.24 0.45
CA ALA A 219 -0.47 -14.20 0.62
C ALA A 219 -1.54 -14.27 -0.49
N GLN A 220 -1.11 -14.43 -1.75
CA GLN A 220 -2.03 -14.59 -2.88
C GLN A 220 -2.91 -15.84 -2.76
N ALA A 221 -2.34 -16.96 -2.29
CA ALA A 221 -3.09 -18.21 -2.10
C ALA A 221 -4.09 -18.15 -0.92
N GLN A 222 -3.87 -17.24 0.03
CA GLN A 222 -4.74 -17.06 1.20
C GLN A 222 -5.86 -16.04 0.96
N PHE A 223 -5.69 -15.12 0.01
CA PHE A 223 -6.71 -14.13 -0.33
C PHE A 223 -7.98 -14.80 -0.86
N ALA A 224 -9.13 -14.54 -0.24
CA ALA A 224 -10.43 -15.08 -0.66
C ALA A 224 -11.37 -13.95 -1.11
N GLY A 225 -11.29 -13.57 -2.38
CA GLY A 225 -12.18 -12.61 -3.01
C GLY A 225 -11.66 -12.07 -4.33
N THR A 226 -12.33 -11.07 -4.89
CA THR A 226 -11.84 -10.24 -6.00
C THR A 226 -12.01 -8.77 -5.67
N LEU A 227 -11.26 -7.91 -6.34
CA LEU A 227 -11.29 -6.46 -6.17
C LEU A 227 -12.31 -5.80 -7.12
N ALA A 228 -13.47 -6.42 -7.33
CA ALA A 228 -14.49 -5.96 -8.28
C ALA A 228 -15.47 -4.96 -7.67
N THR A 229 -15.85 -3.91 -8.42
CA THR A 229 -16.98 -3.01 -8.08
C THR A 229 -18.18 -3.29 -8.98
N TYR A 230 -19.37 -3.48 -8.40
CA TYR A 230 -20.60 -3.66 -9.17
C TYR A 230 -21.44 -2.38 -9.18
N THR A 231 -21.60 -1.75 -10.34
CA THR A 231 -22.37 -0.50 -10.46
C THR A 231 -23.83 -0.72 -10.87
N VAL A 232 -24.75 -0.13 -10.10
CA VAL A 232 -26.18 -0.02 -10.43
C VAL A 232 -26.41 1.29 -11.18
N THR A 233 -26.86 1.20 -12.43
CA THR A 233 -27.03 2.37 -13.33
C THR A 233 -28.49 2.63 -13.71
N ASN A 234 -29.41 1.72 -13.39
CA ASN A 234 -30.83 1.87 -13.69
C ASN A 234 -31.74 1.24 -12.62
N THR A 235 -33.04 1.52 -12.70
CA THR A 235 -34.05 1.05 -11.74
C THR A 235 -34.79 -0.23 -12.16
N ASN A 236 -34.33 -0.90 -13.22
CA ASN A 236 -34.96 -2.13 -13.68
C ASN A 236 -34.83 -3.24 -12.62
N ASP A 237 -35.73 -4.22 -12.65
CA ASP A 237 -35.65 -5.38 -11.76
C ASP A 237 -34.53 -6.36 -12.16
N SER A 238 -34.21 -6.47 -13.46
CA SER A 238 -33.23 -7.42 -13.99
C SER A 238 -32.50 -6.84 -15.20
N GLY A 239 -31.43 -7.52 -15.62
CA GLY A 239 -30.59 -7.13 -16.76
C GLY A 239 -29.39 -6.27 -16.36
N ALA A 240 -28.57 -5.90 -17.35
CA ALA A 240 -27.36 -5.13 -17.15
C ALA A 240 -27.64 -3.79 -16.43
N GLY A 241 -26.81 -3.47 -15.44
CA GLY A 241 -26.92 -2.25 -14.64
C GLY A 241 -28.06 -2.24 -13.61
N SER A 242 -28.80 -3.33 -13.45
CA SER A 242 -29.87 -3.45 -12.43
C SER A 242 -29.32 -3.86 -11.06
N PHE A 243 -30.02 -3.50 -9.99
CA PHE A 243 -29.58 -3.87 -8.63
C PHE A 243 -29.60 -5.37 -8.38
N ARG A 244 -30.62 -6.09 -8.86
CA ARG A 244 -30.66 -7.55 -8.76
C ARG A 244 -29.48 -8.20 -9.47
N GLN A 245 -29.10 -7.69 -10.64
CA GLN A 245 -27.95 -8.22 -11.36
C GLN A 245 -26.64 -7.95 -10.61
N ALA A 246 -26.49 -6.76 -10.02
CA ALA A 246 -25.32 -6.45 -9.17
C ALA A 246 -25.22 -7.40 -7.96
N ILE A 247 -26.34 -7.68 -7.28
CA ILE A 247 -26.40 -8.67 -6.18
C ILE A 247 -26.04 -10.07 -6.67
N LEU A 248 -26.56 -10.50 -7.83
CA LEU A 248 -26.27 -11.83 -8.37
C LEU A 248 -24.77 -11.99 -8.69
N ASN A 249 -24.15 -10.95 -9.22
CA ASN A 249 -22.72 -10.94 -9.50
C ASN A 249 -21.91 -10.96 -8.20
N ALA A 250 -22.24 -10.09 -7.23
CA ALA A 250 -21.60 -10.06 -5.91
C ALA A 250 -21.72 -11.40 -5.18
N ASN A 251 -22.90 -12.01 -5.14
CA ASN A 251 -23.09 -13.34 -4.53
C ASN A 251 -22.34 -14.48 -5.26
N GLY A 252 -21.81 -14.23 -6.45
CA GLY A 252 -20.91 -15.13 -7.15
C GLY A 252 -19.50 -15.15 -6.56
N ASN A 253 -19.15 -14.16 -5.73
CA ASN A 253 -17.86 -14.03 -5.06
C ASN A 253 -17.96 -14.41 -3.58
N PHE A 254 -16.80 -14.75 -3.01
CA PHE A 254 -16.64 -14.83 -1.56
C PHE A 254 -16.00 -13.53 -1.06
N GLY A 255 -16.31 -13.18 0.18
CA GLY A 255 -15.81 -11.96 0.82
C GLY A 255 -16.83 -10.82 0.76
N THR A 256 -16.36 -9.61 1.02
CA THR A 256 -17.17 -8.39 0.96
C THR A 256 -17.07 -7.78 -0.42
N ASP A 257 -18.20 -7.60 -1.11
CA ASP A 257 -18.24 -6.91 -2.40
C ASP A 257 -18.76 -5.48 -2.24
N SER A 258 -18.33 -4.59 -3.14
CA SER A 258 -18.87 -3.25 -3.25
C SER A 258 -19.93 -3.16 -4.34
N ILE A 259 -21.14 -2.71 -3.97
CA ILE A 259 -22.20 -2.33 -4.91
C ILE A 259 -22.39 -0.82 -4.83
N VAL A 260 -22.11 -0.11 -5.94
CA VAL A 260 -22.20 1.34 -6.02
C VAL A 260 -23.41 1.76 -6.86
N PHE A 261 -24.20 2.73 -6.38
CA PHE A 261 -25.34 3.28 -7.10
C PHE A 261 -24.94 4.54 -7.88
N SER A 262 -25.03 4.47 -9.21
CA SER A 262 -24.79 5.57 -10.15
C SER A 262 -25.95 5.67 -11.14
N ILE A 263 -27.17 5.86 -10.62
CA ILE A 263 -28.39 5.97 -11.43
C ILE A 263 -28.54 7.42 -11.90
N ALA A 264 -28.59 7.62 -13.21
CA ALA A 264 -28.74 8.95 -13.80
C ALA A 264 -30.08 9.61 -13.39
N GLY A 265 -30.03 10.92 -13.10
CA GLY A 265 -31.20 11.73 -12.75
C GLY A 265 -31.23 12.17 -11.29
N THR A 266 -32.01 13.21 -11.00
CA THR A 266 -32.19 13.76 -9.64
C THR A 266 -33.47 13.22 -8.98
N GLY A 267 -33.49 13.22 -7.65
CA GLY A 267 -34.65 12.79 -6.87
C GLY A 267 -34.57 11.35 -6.38
N ILE A 268 -35.69 10.83 -5.86
CA ILE A 268 -35.78 9.49 -5.32
C ILE A 268 -35.84 8.48 -6.46
N HIS A 269 -34.87 7.58 -6.50
CA HIS A 269 -34.88 6.41 -7.38
C HIS A 269 -35.58 5.26 -6.66
N THR A 270 -36.66 4.73 -7.24
CA THR A 270 -37.39 3.57 -6.69
C THR A 270 -37.10 2.35 -7.53
N ILE A 271 -36.47 1.34 -6.93
CA ILE A 271 -36.34 0.00 -7.50
C ILE A 271 -37.51 -0.83 -6.97
N THR A 272 -38.24 -1.49 -7.87
CA THR A 272 -39.38 -2.36 -7.50
C THR A 272 -39.01 -3.81 -7.80
N PRO A 273 -38.51 -4.57 -6.81
CA PRO A 273 -38.20 -5.98 -7.00
C PRO A 273 -39.47 -6.77 -7.34
N LEU A 274 -39.39 -7.63 -8.35
CA LEU A 274 -40.43 -8.60 -8.67
C LEU A 274 -40.34 -9.85 -7.79
#